data_AF-T1APC9-F1
#
_entry.id   AF-T1APC9-F1
#
_cell.length_a   1.000
_cell.length_b   1.000
_cell.length_c   1.000
_cell.angle_alpha   90.00
_cell.angle_beta   90.00
_cell.angle_gamma   90.00
#
_symmetry.space_group_name_H-M   'P 1'
#
loop_
_entity.id
_entity.type
_entity.pdbx_description
1 polymer ?
#
loop_
_entity_poly.entity_id
_entity_poly.type
_entity_poly.pdbx_seq_one_letter_code
_entity_poly.pdbx_strand_id
1 'polypeptide(L)'
;MLTLGQAAQAEFVCFATRVEQLADPRRRFALSPEEFRRLNPNTLTCPVFRSTRDAELTKKLYRAAPVLIDERRPDGNPWGIRFLAMLHMSNDSHLFADAPGAGRLPLYEGKMVQAYDHRAASVEVNTANIVRAGQPKSTLLSEHRNPSFSVRPQSWIDRKEVNDRLGDWRSAWMIAFKSVTSPSNERTFIASLVPECGLANSLIGILPLVNDISRVACLFANLNAIAFDYVARNKVGGVNLNFFLVKQLPAFPPDRYTAADLAYIVPRVLELTYTAHDLAAWAQDLGYDGSPFTFDPDRRAQLRAELDACYARLYGLTRDELRYILDPADVLGADYPSETFRVLEKNEERDFSEYRTQRLVLAAWDALEQGALP
;
A
#
# COMPACT_ATOMS: atom_id res chain seq x y z
N MET A 1 13.43 -15.40 21.70
CA MET A 1 14.75 -15.43 21.02
C MET A 1 14.87 -16.80 20.39
N LEU A 2 14.93 -16.89 19.06
CA LEU A 2 15.07 -18.16 18.34
C LEU A 2 16.54 -18.25 17.91
N THR A 3 17.32 -19.15 18.50
CA THR A 3 18.70 -19.41 18.08
C THR A 3 18.66 -20.46 16.97
N LEU A 4 18.94 -20.04 15.73
CA LEU A 4 19.13 -20.95 14.61
C LEU A 4 20.58 -21.47 14.65
N GLY A 5 20.75 -22.78 14.86
CA GLY A 5 22.03 -23.46 14.61
C GLY A 5 22.32 -23.59 13.11
N GLN A 6 23.49 -24.10 12.73
CA GLN A 6 23.73 -24.48 11.34
C GLN A 6 22.78 -25.63 10.96
N ALA A 7 21.84 -25.34 10.06
CA ALA A 7 20.93 -26.32 9.48
C ALA A 7 20.79 -26.04 7.99
N ALA A 8 20.66 -27.10 7.18
CA ALA A 8 20.39 -26.96 5.75
C ALA A 8 19.03 -26.29 5.51
N GLN A 9 18.07 -26.54 6.40
CA GLN A 9 16.74 -25.97 6.38
C GLN A 9 16.21 -25.82 7.80
N ALA A 10 15.49 -24.73 8.08
CA ALA A 10 14.80 -24.53 9.35
C ALA A 10 13.31 -24.87 9.18
N GLU A 11 12.78 -25.73 10.04
CA GLU A 11 11.35 -26.06 10.09
C GLU A 11 10.62 -25.19 11.12
N PHE A 12 9.43 -24.75 10.75
CA PHE A 12 8.57 -23.90 11.55
C PHE A 12 7.17 -24.49 11.63
N VAL A 13 6.51 -24.23 12.75
CA VAL A 13 5.08 -24.40 12.92
C VAL A 13 4.48 -23.08 13.37
N CYS A 14 3.37 -22.67 12.75
CA CYS A 14 2.75 -21.38 13.01
C CYS A 14 1.37 -21.51 13.67
N PHE A 15 1.07 -20.57 14.57
CA PHE A 15 -0.20 -20.44 15.27
C PHE A 15 -0.66 -21.75 15.94
N ALA A 16 0.28 -22.55 16.46
CA ALA A 16 -0.01 -23.76 17.22
C ALA A 16 -0.41 -23.40 18.66
N THR A 17 -1.71 -23.28 18.90
CA THR A 17 -2.31 -23.05 20.22
C THR A 17 -2.68 -24.35 20.95
N ARG A 18 -2.64 -25.51 20.26
CA ARG A 18 -2.84 -26.85 20.83
C ARG A 18 -1.78 -27.83 20.32
N VAL A 19 -1.46 -28.86 21.10
CA VAL A 19 -0.38 -29.82 20.78
C VAL A 19 -0.66 -30.58 19.49
N GLU A 20 -1.92 -30.91 19.19
CA GLU A 20 -2.30 -31.68 18.00
C GLU A 20 -1.99 -30.89 16.71
N GLN A 21 -1.92 -29.56 16.78
CA GLN A 21 -1.61 -28.72 15.62
C GLN A 21 -0.14 -28.82 15.19
N LEU A 22 0.75 -29.39 16.02
CA LEU A 22 2.13 -29.69 15.63
C LEU A 22 2.21 -30.75 14.51
N ALA A 23 1.18 -31.60 14.42
CA ALA A 23 1.05 -32.61 13.38
C ALA A 23 0.28 -32.13 12.14
N ASP A 24 -0.32 -30.93 12.17
CA ASP A 24 -1.08 -30.39 11.04
C ASP A 24 -0.11 -29.90 9.94
N PRO A 25 -0.02 -30.61 8.78
CA PRO A 25 0.92 -30.24 7.74
C PRO A 25 0.62 -28.86 7.15
N ARG A 26 -0.62 -28.35 7.25
CA ARG A 26 -1.03 -27.04 6.73
C ARG A 26 -0.42 -25.87 7.50
N ARG A 27 0.09 -26.12 8.71
CA ARG A 27 0.71 -25.12 9.62
C ARG A 27 2.23 -25.21 9.64
N ARG A 28 2.81 -26.11 8.87
CA ARG A 28 4.25 -26.39 8.87
C ARG A 28 4.89 -25.87 7.60
N PHE A 29 5.96 -25.12 7.72
CA PHE A 29 6.72 -24.67 6.57
C PHE A 29 8.20 -24.71 6.89
N ALA A 30 9.01 -24.66 5.85
CA ALA A 30 10.45 -24.73 5.99
C ALA A 30 11.11 -23.62 5.17
N LEU A 31 12.17 -23.03 5.73
CA LEU A 31 12.94 -21.96 5.09
C LEU A 31 14.42 -22.32 5.02
N SER A 32 15.00 -22.22 3.84
CA SER A 32 16.45 -22.30 3.64
C SER A 32 17.13 -20.95 3.96
N PRO A 33 18.44 -20.92 4.21
CA PRO A 33 19.18 -19.67 4.38
C PRO A 33 19.09 -18.74 3.16
N GLU A 34 18.96 -19.26 1.95
CA GLU A 34 18.74 -18.44 0.74
C GLU A 34 17.36 -17.81 0.75
N GLU A 35 16.33 -18.55 1.16
CA GLU A 35 14.97 -18.03 1.29
C GLU A 35 14.90 -16.92 2.35
N PHE A 36 15.59 -17.07 3.50
CA PHE A 36 15.70 -15.97 4.47
C PHE A 36 16.29 -14.70 3.86
N ARG A 37 17.40 -14.84 3.10
CA ARG A 37 18.05 -13.70 2.44
C ARG A 37 17.18 -13.09 1.34
N ARG A 38 16.41 -13.89 0.62
CA ARG A 38 15.48 -13.41 -0.41
C ARG A 38 14.29 -12.66 0.20
N LEU A 39 13.72 -13.19 1.28
CA LEU A 39 12.54 -12.63 1.94
C LEU A 39 12.86 -11.40 2.79
N ASN A 40 13.99 -11.42 3.52
CA ASN A 40 14.41 -10.36 4.44
C ASN A 40 15.94 -10.17 4.37
N PRO A 41 16.48 -9.66 3.25
CA PRO A 41 17.91 -9.45 3.08
C PRO A 41 18.51 -8.55 4.16
N ASN A 42 17.87 -7.46 4.56
CA ASN A 42 18.42 -6.48 5.50
C ASN A 42 18.45 -7.00 6.93
N THR A 43 17.39 -7.68 7.37
CA THR A 43 17.19 -8.06 8.79
C THR A 43 17.38 -9.55 9.10
N LEU A 44 17.27 -10.44 8.09
CA LEU A 44 17.26 -11.89 8.24
C LEU A 44 16.19 -12.44 9.20
N THR A 45 15.17 -11.64 9.49
CA THR A 45 14.04 -12.04 10.34
C THR A 45 13.15 -13.05 9.61
N CYS A 46 12.49 -13.94 10.35
CA CYS A 46 11.48 -14.84 9.79
C CYS A 46 10.13 -14.10 9.66
N PRO A 47 9.46 -14.12 8.49
CA PRO A 47 8.06 -13.74 8.40
C PRO A 47 7.15 -14.60 9.30
N VAL A 48 5.98 -14.07 9.64
CA VAL A 48 5.01 -14.75 10.52
C VAL A 48 3.89 -15.34 9.65
N PHE A 49 4.21 -16.38 8.89
CA PHE A 49 3.23 -17.07 8.06
C PHE A 49 2.15 -17.76 8.90
N ARG A 50 0.92 -17.85 8.38
CA ARG A 50 -0.21 -18.54 9.02
C ARG A 50 -0.39 -19.97 8.54
N SER A 51 0.07 -20.26 7.32
CA SER A 51 0.01 -21.58 6.71
C SER A 51 1.23 -21.88 5.84
N THR A 52 1.40 -23.14 5.47
CA THR A 52 2.38 -23.58 4.48
C THR A 52 2.18 -22.90 3.14
N ARG A 53 0.92 -22.75 2.71
CA ARG A 53 0.60 -22.11 1.42
C ARG A 53 0.97 -20.64 1.44
N ASP A 54 0.87 -19.98 2.59
CA ASP A 54 1.33 -18.59 2.72
C ASP A 54 2.84 -18.45 2.58
N ALA A 55 3.60 -19.38 3.16
CA ALA A 55 5.04 -19.40 3.01
C ALA A 55 5.44 -19.63 1.55
N GLU A 56 4.88 -20.64 0.89
CA GLU A 56 5.20 -20.98 -0.50
C GLU A 56 4.80 -19.89 -1.49
N LEU A 57 3.62 -19.29 -1.30
CA LEU A 57 3.17 -18.22 -2.17
C LEU A 57 4.00 -16.96 -1.96
N THR A 58 4.33 -16.61 -0.71
CA THR A 58 5.23 -15.48 -0.44
C THR A 58 6.61 -15.71 -1.09
N LYS A 59 7.20 -16.91 -0.97
CA LYS A 59 8.46 -17.25 -1.67
C LYS A 59 8.34 -17.09 -3.19
N LYS A 60 7.20 -17.47 -3.78
CA LYS A 60 6.94 -17.29 -5.21
C LYS A 60 6.93 -15.80 -5.59
N LEU A 61 6.24 -14.96 -4.82
CA LEU A 61 6.19 -13.51 -5.05
C LEU A 61 7.59 -12.86 -5.01
N TYR A 62 8.45 -13.27 -4.06
CA TYR A 62 9.85 -12.79 -4.02
C TYR A 62 10.79 -13.41 -5.06
N ARG A 63 10.38 -14.49 -5.74
CA ARG A 63 11.10 -14.97 -6.93
C ARG A 63 10.78 -14.11 -8.15
N ALA A 64 9.58 -13.51 -8.21
CA ALA A 64 9.18 -12.62 -9.28
C ALA A 64 9.68 -11.18 -9.11
N ALA A 65 9.67 -10.66 -7.88
CA ALA A 65 10.12 -9.30 -7.57
C ALA A 65 11.16 -9.28 -6.44
N PRO A 66 12.24 -8.48 -6.55
CA PRO A 66 13.17 -8.27 -5.45
C PRO A 66 12.51 -7.42 -4.34
N VAL A 67 13.23 -7.24 -3.23
CA VAL A 67 12.83 -6.24 -2.22
C VAL A 67 12.89 -4.82 -2.78
N LEU A 68 12.05 -3.93 -2.26
CA LEU A 68 12.00 -2.51 -2.64
C LEU A 68 13.37 -1.82 -2.48
N ILE A 69 14.05 -2.06 -1.36
CA ILE A 69 15.40 -1.59 -1.04
C ILE A 69 16.19 -2.71 -0.31
N ASP A 70 17.26 -3.19 -0.96
CA ASP A 70 18.29 -4.04 -0.37
C ASP A 70 19.47 -3.17 0.10
N GLU A 71 19.59 -2.94 1.40
CA GLU A 71 20.64 -2.11 1.98
C GLU A 71 22.02 -2.79 1.99
N ARG A 72 22.08 -4.08 1.65
CA ARG A 72 23.34 -4.84 1.58
C ARG A 72 24.01 -4.73 0.22
N ARG A 73 23.35 -4.10 -0.75
CA ARG A 73 23.84 -3.94 -2.12
C ARG A 73 23.99 -2.45 -2.46
N PRO A 74 25.10 -2.03 -3.09
CA PRO A 74 25.27 -0.65 -3.54
C PRO A 74 24.18 -0.19 -4.53
N ASP A 75 23.71 -1.10 -5.38
CA ASP A 75 22.65 -0.90 -6.37
C ASP A 75 21.26 -1.33 -5.86
N GLY A 76 21.13 -1.61 -4.56
CA GLY A 76 19.94 -2.20 -3.98
C GLY A 76 18.75 -1.24 -3.79
N ASN A 77 18.88 0.04 -4.18
CA ASN A 77 17.78 1.01 -4.21
C ASN A 77 17.55 1.51 -5.66
N PRO A 78 16.97 0.69 -6.54
CA PRO A 78 16.90 0.99 -7.97
C PRO A 78 15.97 2.17 -8.29
N TRP A 79 15.07 2.53 -7.38
CA TRP A 79 14.20 3.69 -7.48
C TRP A 79 14.82 4.98 -6.91
N GLY A 80 16.00 4.87 -6.28
CA GLY A 80 16.60 5.97 -5.52
C GLY A 80 15.69 6.48 -4.40
N ILE A 81 14.80 5.65 -3.85
CA ILE A 81 13.78 6.08 -2.87
C ILE A 81 14.45 6.68 -1.64
N ARG A 82 13.98 7.86 -1.26
CA ARG A 82 14.20 8.45 0.06
C ARG A 82 12.89 8.43 0.84
N PHE A 83 12.89 7.79 2.01
CA PHE A 83 11.78 7.89 2.94
C PHE A 83 11.84 9.22 3.71
N LEU A 84 10.69 9.84 3.93
CA LEU A 84 10.56 11.10 4.64
C LEU A 84 9.56 10.97 5.78
N ALA A 85 10.07 10.91 7.02
CA ALA A 85 9.29 11.22 8.22
C ALA A 85 9.38 12.74 8.43
N MET A 86 8.36 13.48 7.99
CA MET A 86 8.46 14.94 7.87
C MET A 86 8.29 15.65 9.22
N LEU A 87 7.16 15.42 9.92
CA LEU A 87 6.84 16.12 11.17
C LEU A 87 6.35 15.15 12.24
N HIS A 88 6.87 15.31 13.45
CA HIS A 88 6.43 14.59 14.62
C HIS A 88 5.39 15.41 15.39
N MET A 89 4.18 14.86 15.56
CA MET A 89 3.04 15.61 16.11
C MET A 89 3.27 16.20 17.52
N SER A 90 4.13 15.59 18.34
CA SER A 90 4.52 16.13 19.65
C SER A 90 5.71 17.09 19.58
N ASN A 91 6.87 16.62 19.09
CA ASN A 91 8.11 17.39 19.08
C ASN A 91 8.03 18.67 18.22
N ASP A 92 7.29 18.64 17.12
CA ASP A 92 7.14 19.77 16.18
C ASP A 92 5.85 20.56 16.40
N SER A 93 5.10 20.30 17.48
CA SER A 93 3.80 20.92 17.75
C SER A 93 3.81 22.46 17.76
N HIS A 94 4.94 23.05 18.15
CA HIS A 94 5.16 24.49 18.16
C HIS A 94 5.20 25.12 16.76
N LEU A 95 5.32 24.33 15.68
CA LEU A 95 5.27 24.78 14.29
C LEU A 95 3.86 24.77 13.70
N PHE A 96 2.88 24.23 14.42
CA PHE A 96 1.54 24.00 13.89
C PHE A 96 0.62 25.18 14.15
N ALA A 97 -0.19 25.51 13.15
CA ALA A 97 -1.26 26.49 13.24
C ALA A 97 -2.63 25.82 13.21
N ASP A 98 -3.59 26.37 13.96
CA ASP A 98 -4.96 25.85 14.05
C ASP A 98 -5.88 26.33 12.92
N ALA A 99 -5.35 27.18 12.03
CA ALA A 99 -6.11 27.78 10.93
C ALA A 99 -5.24 27.92 9.66
N PRO A 100 -5.88 27.86 8.47
CA PRO A 100 -5.20 28.18 7.22
C PRO A 100 -4.72 29.63 7.21
N GLY A 101 -3.72 29.93 6.38
CA GLY A 101 -3.16 31.26 6.24
C GLY A 101 -2.28 31.39 5.02
N ALA A 102 -1.93 32.62 4.65
CA ALA A 102 -1.00 32.88 3.56
C ALA A 102 0.33 32.16 3.81
N GLY A 103 0.80 31.39 2.82
CA GLY A 103 2.05 30.63 2.95
C GLY A 103 1.97 29.36 3.79
N ARG A 104 0.79 28.95 4.27
CA ARG A 104 0.60 27.69 5.02
C ARG A 104 0.06 26.58 4.14
N LEU A 105 0.52 25.36 4.42
CA LEU A 105 0.09 24.13 3.80
C LEU A 105 -0.69 23.26 4.81
N PRO A 106 -1.65 22.45 4.35
CA PRO A 106 -2.34 21.50 5.22
C PRO A 106 -1.37 20.45 5.76
N LEU A 107 -1.49 20.09 7.03
CA LEU A 107 -0.77 18.97 7.63
C LEU A 107 -1.59 17.68 7.49
N TYR A 108 -1.18 16.80 6.59
CA TYR A 108 -1.86 15.54 6.31
C TYR A 108 -1.51 14.47 7.33
N GLU A 109 -2.54 13.77 7.80
CA GLU A 109 -2.43 12.60 8.66
C GLU A 109 -2.86 11.32 7.93
N GLY A 110 -2.40 10.15 8.39
CA GLY A 110 -2.78 8.85 7.85
C GLY A 110 -4.30 8.62 7.77
N LYS A 111 -5.08 9.23 8.66
CA LYS A 111 -6.54 9.11 8.67
C LYS A 111 -7.23 9.83 7.50
N MET A 112 -6.55 10.79 6.87
CA MET A 112 -7.10 11.64 5.81
C MET A 112 -7.03 10.98 4.42
N VAL A 113 -6.25 9.90 4.28
CA VAL A 113 -5.98 9.25 3.00
C VAL A 113 -6.39 7.78 2.99
N GLN A 114 -6.71 7.29 1.81
CA GLN A 114 -6.92 5.89 1.46
C GLN A 114 -6.18 5.55 0.15
N ALA A 115 -6.17 4.27 -0.23
CA ALA A 115 -5.53 3.85 -1.47
C ALA A 115 -6.14 4.60 -2.66
N TYR A 116 -5.29 5.29 -3.43
CA TYR A 116 -5.68 6.16 -4.54
C TYR A 116 -6.62 7.34 -4.19
N ASP A 117 -6.72 7.73 -2.92
CA ASP A 117 -7.57 8.84 -2.48
C ASP A 117 -6.88 9.67 -1.41
N HIS A 118 -6.46 10.89 -1.76
CA HIS A 118 -5.87 11.84 -0.81
C HIS A 118 -6.91 12.65 -0.05
N ARG A 119 -8.17 12.59 -0.47
CA ARG A 119 -9.28 13.35 0.11
C ARG A 119 -10.25 12.42 0.81
N ALA A 120 -9.79 11.32 1.39
CA ALA A 120 -10.67 10.31 1.98
C ALA A 120 -11.40 10.80 3.24
N ALA A 121 -10.76 11.65 4.05
CA ALA A 121 -11.40 12.21 5.23
C ALA A 121 -10.84 13.57 5.65
N SER A 122 -11.72 14.44 6.13
CA SER A 122 -11.34 15.60 6.94
C SER A 122 -11.11 15.20 8.40
N VAL A 123 -10.49 16.06 9.19
CA VAL A 123 -10.32 15.88 10.63
C VAL A 123 -11.23 16.84 11.38
N GLU A 124 -12.17 16.29 12.13
CA GLU A 124 -13.00 17.05 13.07
C GLU A 124 -12.36 17.03 14.46
N VAL A 125 -12.10 18.22 15.00
CA VAL A 125 -11.47 18.39 16.31
C VAL A 125 -12.55 18.58 17.36
N ASN A 126 -12.74 17.58 18.21
CA ASN A 126 -13.56 17.68 19.40
C ASN A 126 -12.70 18.05 20.61
N THR A 127 -12.76 19.33 21.00
CA THR A 127 -11.98 19.87 22.12
C THR A 127 -12.39 19.30 23.49
N ALA A 128 -13.57 18.67 23.60
CA ALA A 128 -13.98 17.96 24.82
C ALA A 128 -13.29 16.59 24.97
N ASN A 129 -12.70 16.04 23.90
CA ASN A 129 -11.96 14.77 23.96
C ASN A 129 -10.47 15.03 24.24
N ILE A 130 -10.10 14.94 25.52
CA ILE A 130 -8.75 15.22 26.03
C ILE A 130 -7.71 14.22 25.49
N VAL A 131 -8.11 13.00 25.10
CA VAL A 131 -7.19 11.93 24.68
C VAL A 131 -7.00 11.89 23.17
N ARG A 132 -8.08 12.07 22.40
CA ARG A 132 -8.04 11.99 20.92
C ARG A 132 -8.98 13.00 20.28
N ALA A 133 -8.57 14.27 20.31
CA ALA A 133 -9.37 15.37 19.81
C ALA A 133 -9.71 15.25 18.32
N GLY A 134 -8.78 14.83 17.46
CA GLY A 134 -8.99 14.74 16.01
C GLY A 134 -9.56 13.39 15.56
N GLN A 135 -10.83 13.36 15.13
CA GLN A 135 -11.50 12.20 14.54
C GLN A 135 -11.67 12.35 13.02
N PRO A 136 -11.54 11.26 12.24
CA PRO A 136 -11.79 11.33 10.81
C PRO A 136 -13.29 11.49 10.54
N LYS A 137 -13.62 12.40 9.63
CA LYS A 137 -14.93 12.48 8.98
C LYS A 137 -14.76 12.15 7.52
N SER A 138 -15.33 11.01 7.12
CA SER A 138 -15.31 10.56 5.73
C SER A 138 -15.90 11.62 4.81
N THR A 139 -15.22 11.82 3.69
CA THR A 139 -15.69 12.67 2.60
C THR A 139 -16.92 12.07 1.96
N LEU A 140 -17.94 12.90 1.72
CA LEU A 140 -19.16 12.50 1.03
C LEU A 140 -18.90 12.35 -0.47
N LEU A 141 -19.66 11.49 -1.14
CA LEU A 141 -19.53 11.31 -2.59
C LEU A 141 -19.76 12.62 -3.37
N SER A 142 -20.67 13.48 -2.92
CA SER A 142 -20.90 14.80 -3.52
C SER A 142 -19.69 15.73 -3.38
N GLU A 143 -18.96 15.63 -2.27
CA GLU A 143 -17.71 16.38 -2.04
C GLU A 143 -16.57 15.81 -2.89
N HIS A 144 -16.42 14.49 -2.96
CA HIS A 144 -15.42 13.84 -3.82
C HIS A 144 -15.60 14.20 -5.30
N ARG A 145 -16.86 14.30 -5.77
CA ARG A 145 -17.20 14.71 -7.14
C ARG A 145 -16.92 16.18 -7.43
N ASN A 146 -16.68 17.00 -6.41
CA ASN A 146 -16.24 18.38 -6.60
C ASN A 146 -14.70 18.42 -6.71
N PRO A 147 -14.14 18.78 -7.89
CA PRO A 147 -12.68 18.82 -8.08
C PRO A 147 -11.98 19.95 -7.31
N SER A 148 -12.76 20.90 -6.77
CA SER A 148 -12.26 22.00 -5.92
C SER A 148 -12.38 21.71 -4.42
N PHE A 149 -12.97 20.58 -4.03
CA PHE A 149 -13.05 20.18 -2.64
C PHE A 149 -11.68 19.73 -2.13
N SER A 150 -11.27 20.24 -0.97
CA SER A 150 -10.09 19.80 -0.24
C SER A 150 -10.49 19.41 1.18
N VAL A 151 -9.88 18.34 1.70
CA VAL A 151 -10.09 17.90 3.08
C VAL A 151 -9.54 18.92 4.07
N ARG A 152 -10.23 19.08 5.20
CA ARG A 152 -9.78 19.95 6.29
C ARG A 152 -8.85 19.17 7.22
N PRO A 153 -7.57 19.56 7.37
CA PRO A 153 -6.68 18.95 8.34
C PRO A 153 -6.99 19.42 9.77
N GLN A 154 -6.38 18.76 10.76
CA GLN A 154 -6.37 19.26 12.14
C GLN A 154 -5.51 20.51 12.29
N SER A 155 -4.40 20.59 11.55
CA SER A 155 -3.42 21.66 11.66
C SER A 155 -2.84 22.05 10.30
N TRP A 156 -2.21 23.21 10.24
CA TRP A 156 -1.47 23.73 9.10
C TRP A 156 -0.03 23.99 9.50
N ILE A 157 0.87 24.00 8.53
CA ILE A 157 2.29 24.32 8.74
C ILE A 157 2.77 25.32 7.70
N ASP A 158 3.72 26.18 8.06
CA ASP A 158 4.35 27.08 7.10
C ASP A 158 5.05 26.29 5.97
N ARG A 159 4.81 26.71 4.73
CA ARG A 159 5.37 26.11 3.52
C ARG A 159 6.90 26.04 3.56
N LYS A 160 7.54 27.00 4.21
CA LYS A 160 8.99 26.99 4.42
C LYS A 160 9.45 25.73 5.15
N GLU A 161 8.79 25.34 6.24
CA GLU A 161 9.14 24.14 7.02
C GLU A 161 8.98 22.85 6.22
N VAL A 162 8.01 22.82 5.29
CA VAL A 162 7.81 21.71 4.35
C VAL A 162 8.94 21.67 3.32
N ASN A 163 9.24 22.80 2.69
CA ASN A 163 10.29 22.91 1.66
C ASN A 163 11.68 22.56 2.21
N ASP A 164 12.02 23.06 3.40
CA ASP A 164 13.30 22.80 4.05
C ASP A 164 13.49 21.29 4.32
N ARG A 165 12.41 20.56 4.66
CA ARG A 165 12.44 19.10 4.88
C ARG A 165 12.37 18.27 3.59
N LEU A 166 11.74 18.81 2.54
CA LEU A 166 11.69 18.19 1.22
C LEU A 166 13.05 18.21 0.53
N GLY A 167 13.89 19.21 0.81
CA GLY A 167 15.24 19.33 0.28
C GLY A 167 15.23 19.44 -1.25
N ASP A 168 15.83 18.48 -1.94
CA ASP A 168 15.93 18.48 -3.41
C ASP A 168 14.70 17.94 -4.14
N TRP A 169 13.64 17.59 -3.42
CA TRP A 169 12.38 17.23 -4.07
C TRP A 169 11.78 18.45 -4.78
N ARG A 170 11.43 18.30 -6.07
CA ARG A 170 10.93 19.41 -6.90
C ARG A 170 9.48 19.24 -7.34
N SER A 171 8.90 18.05 -7.19
CA SER A 171 7.51 17.80 -7.58
C SER A 171 6.54 18.36 -6.54
N ALA A 172 5.43 18.94 -7.00
CA ALA A 172 4.35 19.47 -6.15
C ALA A 172 3.37 18.37 -5.68
N TRP A 173 3.86 17.13 -5.57
CA TRP A 173 3.16 15.96 -5.09
C TRP A 173 4.16 14.99 -4.46
N MET A 174 3.68 14.07 -3.64
CA MET A 174 4.48 13.00 -3.04
C MET A 174 3.67 11.71 -3.00
N ILE A 175 4.33 10.56 -3.11
CA ILE A 175 3.74 9.30 -2.63
C ILE A 175 3.89 9.27 -1.12
N ALA A 176 2.86 8.88 -0.39
CA ALA A 176 2.95 8.69 1.04
C ALA A 176 2.19 7.42 1.47
N PHE A 177 2.71 6.71 2.47
CA PHE A 177 2.04 5.54 3.04
C PHE A 177 1.65 5.77 4.50
N LYS A 178 0.58 5.11 4.93
CA LYS A 178 0.13 5.13 6.32
C LYS A 178 1.11 4.32 7.17
N SER A 179 1.79 4.94 8.13
CA SER A 179 2.77 4.23 8.99
C SER A 179 2.12 3.37 10.06
N VAL A 180 0.81 3.53 10.30
CA VAL A 180 0.04 2.77 11.28
C VAL A 180 -1.04 1.95 10.58
N THR A 181 -1.15 0.68 10.97
CA THR A 181 -2.12 -0.29 10.47
C THR A 181 -2.71 -1.12 11.62
N SER A 182 -3.68 -1.97 11.35
CA SER A 182 -4.34 -2.83 12.34
C SER A 182 -4.78 -4.14 11.69
N PRO A 183 -4.80 -5.27 12.44
CA PRO A 183 -5.44 -6.51 11.98
C PRO A 183 -6.91 -6.34 11.58
N SER A 184 -7.59 -5.30 12.08
CA SER A 184 -8.96 -4.96 11.74
C SER A 184 -9.12 -4.09 10.50
N ASN A 185 -8.03 -3.75 9.80
CA ASN A 185 -8.12 -2.97 8.56
C ASN A 185 -8.35 -3.90 7.36
N GLU A 186 -9.08 -3.39 6.36
CA GLU A 186 -9.24 -4.05 5.06
C GLU A 186 -7.88 -4.31 4.40
N ARG A 187 -6.98 -3.32 4.48
CA ARG A 187 -5.64 -3.33 3.89
C ARG A 187 -4.57 -3.10 4.95
N THR A 188 -3.47 -3.83 4.84
CA THR A 188 -2.31 -3.69 5.73
C THR A 188 -1.46 -2.51 5.31
N PHE A 189 -1.14 -2.41 4.02
CA PHE A 189 -0.34 -1.34 3.42
C PHE A 189 -1.22 -0.50 2.50
N ILE A 190 -1.20 0.81 2.71
CA ILE A 190 -1.99 1.78 1.95
C ILE A 190 -1.07 2.93 1.58
N ALA A 191 -0.93 3.19 0.28
CA ALA A 191 -0.23 4.35 -0.25
C ALA A 191 -1.21 5.27 -0.98
N SER A 192 -0.98 6.57 -0.86
CA SER A 192 -1.74 7.62 -1.55
C SER A 192 -0.78 8.64 -2.15
N LEU A 193 -1.20 9.28 -3.24
CA LEU A 193 -0.52 10.45 -3.80
C LEU A 193 -1.10 11.68 -3.12
N VAL A 194 -0.28 12.46 -2.43
CA VAL A 194 -0.71 13.70 -1.78
C VAL A 194 -0.15 14.89 -2.56
N PRO A 195 -0.87 16.04 -2.58
CA PRO A 195 -0.35 17.27 -3.16
C PRO A 195 0.78 17.84 -2.30
N GLU A 196 1.27 19.02 -2.65
CA GLU A 196 2.19 19.78 -1.79
C GLU A 196 1.56 20.04 -0.42
N CYS A 197 2.02 19.31 0.60
CA CYS A 197 1.47 19.36 1.95
C CYS A 197 2.52 18.99 3.01
N GLY A 198 2.23 19.28 4.28
CA GLY A 198 2.99 18.73 5.40
C GLY A 198 2.57 17.29 5.69
N LEU A 199 3.49 16.44 6.15
CA LEU A 199 3.18 15.06 6.58
C LEU A 199 3.37 14.89 8.08
N ALA A 200 2.29 14.56 8.79
CA ALA A 200 2.38 14.14 10.19
C ALA A 200 2.96 12.73 10.31
N ASN A 201 3.46 12.33 11.48
CA ASN A 201 4.15 11.05 11.72
C ASN A 201 3.34 9.79 11.40
N SER A 202 2.01 9.90 11.24
CA SER A 202 1.14 8.81 10.79
C SER A 202 1.17 8.58 9.28
N LEU A 203 1.85 9.45 8.51
CA LEU A 203 2.04 9.36 7.07
C LEU A 203 3.53 9.57 6.74
N ILE A 204 4.10 8.67 5.94
CA ILE A 204 5.52 8.70 5.58
C ILE A 204 5.65 8.90 4.08
N GLY A 205 6.44 9.89 3.67
CA GLY A 205 6.74 10.13 2.26
C GLY A 205 7.64 9.05 1.68
N ILE A 206 7.31 8.61 0.47
CA ILE A 206 8.17 7.83 -0.44
C ILE A 206 8.51 8.77 -1.58
N LEU A 207 9.80 9.10 -1.71
CA LEU A 207 10.28 10.04 -2.73
C LEU A 207 11.19 9.27 -3.71
N PRO A 208 10.65 8.68 -4.80
CA PRO A 208 11.45 8.04 -5.84
C PRO A 208 12.22 9.08 -6.63
N LEU A 209 13.54 8.93 -6.74
CA LEU A 209 14.42 9.91 -7.41
C LEU A 209 14.69 9.57 -8.88
N VAL A 210 13.86 8.70 -9.47
CA VAL A 210 13.89 8.41 -10.91
C VAL A 210 13.13 9.49 -11.68
N ASN A 211 13.62 9.84 -12.87
CA ASN A 211 13.03 10.89 -13.69
C ASN A 211 11.79 10.44 -14.49
N ASP A 212 11.60 9.13 -14.68
CA ASP A 212 10.49 8.58 -15.45
C ASP A 212 9.23 8.46 -14.57
N ILE A 213 8.34 9.45 -14.68
CA ILE A 213 7.14 9.55 -13.86
C ILE A 213 6.11 8.47 -14.22
N SER A 214 6.08 8.00 -15.47
CA SER A 214 5.24 6.85 -15.87
C SER A 214 5.64 5.58 -15.11
N ARG A 215 6.93 5.36 -14.89
CA ARG A 215 7.41 4.26 -14.03
C ARG A 215 7.10 4.51 -12.55
N VAL A 216 7.12 5.76 -12.08
CA VAL A 216 6.69 6.09 -10.70
C VAL A 216 5.21 5.78 -10.50
N ALA A 217 4.34 6.03 -11.49
CA ALA A 217 2.94 5.61 -11.45
C ALA A 217 2.80 4.08 -11.35
N CYS A 218 3.68 3.33 -12.01
CA CYS A 218 3.73 1.87 -11.87
C CYS A 218 4.15 1.46 -10.44
N LEU A 219 5.22 2.03 -9.89
CA LEU A 219 5.59 1.80 -8.49
C LEU A 219 4.41 2.07 -7.55
N PHE A 220 3.72 3.20 -7.72
CA PHE A 220 2.57 3.56 -6.91
C PHE A 220 1.42 2.54 -6.99
N ALA A 221 1.17 2.00 -8.19
CA ALA A 221 0.19 0.94 -8.37
C ALA A 221 0.63 -0.38 -7.71
N ASN A 222 1.91 -0.76 -7.84
CA ASN A 222 2.47 -1.94 -7.18
C ASN A 222 2.31 -1.88 -5.66
N LEU A 223 2.60 -0.72 -5.05
CA LEU A 223 2.47 -0.48 -3.61
C LEU A 223 1.02 -0.66 -3.11
N ASN A 224 0.04 -0.48 -3.99
CA ASN A 224 -1.39 -0.65 -3.69
C ASN A 224 -1.97 -1.98 -4.20
N ALA A 225 -1.18 -2.85 -4.81
CA ALA A 225 -1.65 -4.15 -5.30
C ALA A 225 -2.02 -5.10 -4.14
N ILE A 226 -3.04 -5.93 -4.33
CA ILE A 226 -3.48 -6.95 -3.36
C ILE A 226 -2.36 -7.97 -3.08
N ALA A 227 -1.59 -8.37 -4.09
CA ALA A 227 -0.43 -9.25 -3.92
C ALA A 227 0.67 -8.62 -3.04
N PHE A 228 0.87 -7.30 -3.15
CA PHE A 228 1.81 -6.57 -2.30
C PHE A 228 1.31 -6.50 -0.85
N ASP A 229 0.03 -6.17 -0.65
CA ASP A 229 -0.60 -6.12 0.68
C ASP A 229 -0.60 -7.48 1.37
N TYR A 230 -0.83 -8.55 0.61
CA TYR A 230 -0.76 -9.93 1.09
C TYR A 230 0.60 -10.24 1.72
N VAL A 231 1.70 -9.85 1.05
CA VAL A 231 3.05 -10.04 1.61
C VAL A 231 3.29 -9.12 2.81
N ALA A 232 2.82 -7.88 2.76
CA ALA A 232 2.90 -6.97 3.90
C ALA A 232 2.21 -7.56 5.14
N ARG A 233 1.02 -8.16 4.96
CA ARG A 233 0.23 -8.80 6.01
C ARG A 233 0.94 -10.01 6.62
N ASN A 234 1.66 -10.79 5.82
CA ASN A 234 2.46 -11.93 6.31
C ASN A 234 3.75 -11.51 7.05
N LYS A 235 4.20 -10.26 6.86
CA LYS A 235 5.45 -9.76 7.43
C LYS A 235 5.24 -8.81 8.61
N VAL A 236 4.10 -8.14 8.70
CA VAL A 236 3.82 -7.20 9.78
C VAL A 236 3.50 -7.95 11.07
N GLY A 237 4.31 -7.73 12.11
CA GLY A 237 4.11 -8.34 13.44
C GLY A 237 3.32 -7.47 14.41
N GLY A 238 3.02 -6.22 14.05
CA GLY A 238 2.35 -5.25 14.91
C GLY A 238 1.64 -4.17 14.10
N VAL A 239 1.34 -3.04 14.74
CA VAL A 239 0.56 -1.94 14.13
C VAL A 239 1.42 -0.90 13.40
N ASN A 240 2.74 -0.94 13.52
CA ASN A 240 3.63 0.04 12.89
C ASN A 240 4.35 -0.54 11.66
N LEU A 241 4.23 0.14 10.53
CA LEU A 241 4.94 -0.15 9.29
C LEU A 241 6.30 0.59 9.29
N ASN A 242 7.26 0.02 10.01
CA ASN A 242 8.61 0.57 10.11
C ASN A 242 9.40 0.47 8.79
N PHE A 243 10.38 1.36 8.60
CA PHE A 243 11.16 1.41 7.36
C PHE A 243 11.87 0.10 7.03
N PHE A 244 12.44 -0.59 8.02
CA PHE A 244 13.11 -1.87 7.78
C PHE A 244 12.17 -2.92 7.19
N LEU A 245 10.87 -2.85 7.49
CA LEU A 245 9.86 -3.75 6.93
C LEU A 245 9.49 -3.32 5.52
N VAL A 246 9.16 -2.04 5.32
CA VAL A 246 8.72 -1.50 4.02
C VAL A 246 9.80 -1.63 2.96
N LYS A 247 11.06 -1.35 3.30
CA LYS A 247 12.23 -1.58 2.43
C LYS A 247 12.29 -3.01 1.90
N GLN A 248 11.81 -3.98 2.66
CA GLN A 248 11.92 -5.40 2.32
C GLN A 248 10.63 -5.98 1.75
N LEU A 249 9.64 -5.17 1.37
CA LEU A 249 8.45 -5.67 0.65
C LEU A 249 8.77 -5.85 -0.85
N PRO A 250 8.12 -6.81 -1.53
CA PRO A 250 8.48 -7.15 -2.90
C PRO A 250 7.98 -6.07 -3.85
N ALA A 251 8.87 -5.45 -4.61
CA ALA A 251 8.49 -4.42 -5.57
C ALA A 251 9.34 -4.55 -6.82
N PHE A 252 8.70 -4.46 -7.99
CA PHE A 252 9.41 -4.52 -9.25
C PHE A 252 10.34 -3.30 -9.40
N PRO A 253 11.57 -3.48 -9.92
CA PRO A 253 12.46 -2.38 -10.25
C PRO A 253 11.94 -1.60 -11.48
N PRO A 254 12.37 -0.36 -11.70
CA PRO A 254 11.85 0.50 -12.77
C PRO A 254 12.07 -0.07 -14.18
N ASP A 255 13.17 -0.77 -14.41
CA ASP A 255 13.55 -1.39 -15.67
C ASP A 255 12.73 -2.64 -16.04
N ARG A 256 11.98 -3.19 -15.07
CA ARG A 256 11.05 -4.30 -15.35
C ARG A 256 9.85 -3.85 -16.19
N TYR A 257 9.39 -2.62 -16.06
CA TYR A 257 8.18 -2.18 -16.75
C TYR A 257 8.45 -1.93 -18.23
N THR A 258 7.76 -2.69 -19.08
CA THR A 258 7.78 -2.58 -20.53
C THR A 258 6.87 -1.44 -21.01
N ALA A 259 6.99 -1.05 -22.28
CA ALA A 259 6.09 -0.05 -22.86
C ALA A 259 4.61 -0.48 -22.80
N ALA A 260 4.32 -1.78 -22.92
CA ALA A 260 2.98 -2.33 -22.77
C ALA A 260 2.47 -2.19 -21.33
N ASP A 261 3.34 -2.47 -20.34
CA ASP A 261 3.00 -2.28 -18.92
C ASP A 261 2.66 -0.80 -18.65
N LEU A 262 3.47 0.14 -19.16
CA LEU A 262 3.21 1.58 -19.00
C LEU A 262 1.88 2.00 -19.64
N ALA A 263 1.62 1.56 -20.87
CA ALA A 263 0.38 1.87 -21.60
C ALA A 263 -0.87 1.32 -20.89
N TYR A 264 -0.74 0.21 -20.16
CA TYR A 264 -1.83 -0.36 -19.39
C TYR A 264 -2.01 0.32 -18.02
N ILE A 265 -0.93 0.50 -17.27
CA ILE A 265 -0.98 0.90 -15.86
C ILE A 265 -1.20 2.40 -15.71
N VAL A 266 -0.47 3.22 -16.47
CA VAL A 266 -0.43 4.68 -16.27
C VAL A 266 -1.80 5.34 -16.42
N PRO A 267 -2.61 5.05 -17.48
CA PRO A 267 -3.92 5.68 -17.62
C PRO A 267 -4.87 5.36 -16.46
N ARG A 268 -4.79 4.14 -15.92
CA ARG A 268 -5.62 3.68 -14.79
C ARG A 268 -5.22 4.38 -13.50
N VAL A 269 -3.92 4.51 -13.25
CA VAL A 269 -3.40 5.26 -12.10
C VAL A 269 -3.78 6.72 -12.20
N LEU A 270 -3.62 7.33 -13.37
CA LEU A 270 -3.99 8.72 -13.61
C LEU A 270 -5.48 8.96 -13.31
N GLU A 271 -6.39 8.14 -13.86
CA GLU A 271 -7.83 8.24 -13.62
C GLU A 271 -8.19 8.02 -12.15
N LEU A 272 -7.50 7.09 -11.46
CA LEU A 272 -7.70 6.84 -10.04
C LEU A 272 -7.21 7.98 -9.14
N THR A 273 -6.25 8.79 -9.58
CA THR A 273 -5.53 9.73 -8.69
C THR A 273 -5.89 11.18 -8.97
N TYR A 274 -5.98 11.59 -10.24
CA TYR A 274 -6.27 12.96 -10.62
C TYR A 274 -7.78 13.26 -10.58
N THR A 275 -8.33 13.38 -9.36
CA THR A 275 -9.76 13.68 -9.12
C THR A 275 -10.01 15.08 -8.56
N ALA A 276 -8.95 15.86 -8.34
CA ALA A 276 -9.01 17.24 -7.87
C ALA A 276 -7.86 18.09 -8.43
N HIS A 277 -8.08 19.40 -8.47
CA HIS A 277 -7.12 20.36 -9.05
C HIS A 277 -5.79 20.43 -8.29
N ASP A 278 -5.78 20.07 -7.00
CA ASP A 278 -4.57 20.08 -6.17
C ASP A 278 -3.54 19.01 -6.58
N LEU A 279 -3.93 18.01 -7.37
CA LEU A 279 -3.03 17.04 -8.00
C LEU A 279 -2.74 17.33 -9.48
N ALA A 280 -3.00 18.54 -9.97
CA ALA A 280 -2.72 18.90 -11.38
C ALA A 280 -1.26 18.69 -11.78
N ALA A 281 -0.30 19.00 -10.89
CA ALA A 281 1.12 18.78 -11.16
C ALA A 281 1.45 17.30 -11.42
N TRP A 282 0.81 16.36 -10.70
CA TRP A 282 0.97 14.93 -10.93
C TRP A 282 0.47 14.52 -12.33
N ALA A 283 -0.69 15.05 -12.73
CA ALA A 283 -1.26 14.77 -14.04
C ALA A 283 -0.38 15.34 -15.18
N GLN A 284 0.11 16.57 -15.01
CA GLN A 284 1.01 17.23 -15.96
C GLN A 284 2.34 16.48 -16.12
N ASP A 285 2.92 16.02 -15.00
CA ASP A 285 4.15 15.20 -15.01
C ASP A 285 3.95 13.84 -15.74
N LEU A 286 2.70 13.37 -15.85
CA LEU A 286 2.30 12.20 -16.66
C LEU A 286 1.90 12.56 -18.11
N GLY A 287 2.00 13.83 -18.50
CA GLY A 287 1.63 14.32 -19.83
C GLY A 287 0.12 14.50 -20.04
N TYR A 288 -0.65 14.72 -18.96
CA TYR A 288 -2.09 14.98 -19.02
C TYR A 288 -2.45 16.41 -18.60
N ASP A 289 -2.94 17.20 -19.55
CA ASP A 289 -3.37 18.60 -19.36
C ASP A 289 -4.90 18.76 -19.25
N GLY A 290 -5.65 17.66 -19.17
CA GLY A 290 -7.10 17.68 -19.10
C GLY A 290 -7.65 18.09 -17.73
N SER A 291 -8.98 18.07 -17.58
CA SER A 291 -9.64 18.32 -16.29
C SER A 291 -9.56 17.10 -15.37
N PRO A 292 -9.68 17.27 -14.04
CA PRO A 292 -9.75 16.13 -13.12
C PRO A 292 -10.88 15.15 -13.49
N PHE A 293 -10.62 13.86 -13.32
CA PHE A 293 -11.60 12.80 -13.53
C PHE A 293 -12.67 12.83 -12.43
N THR A 294 -13.91 12.51 -12.79
CA THR A 294 -15.00 12.38 -11.83
C THR A 294 -14.72 11.24 -10.85
N PHE A 295 -14.92 11.49 -9.56
CA PHE A 295 -14.87 10.43 -8.56
C PHE A 295 -16.12 9.54 -8.65
N ASP A 296 -15.98 8.41 -9.35
CA ASP A 296 -17.01 7.39 -9.53
C ASP A 296 -16.60 6.09 -8.79
N PRO A 297 -17.29 5.71 -7.71
CA PRO A 297 -16.93 4.52 -6.93
C PRO A 297 -16.89 3.22 -7.75
N ASP A 298 -17.80 3.05 -8.71
CA ASP A 298 -17.90 1.81 -9.49
C ASP A 298 -16.78 1.72 -10.52
N ARG A 299 -16.49 2.82 -11.21
CA ARG A 299 -15.35 2.90 -12.13
C ARG A 299 -14.03 2.72 -11.40
N ARG A 300 -13.89 3.32 -10.21
CA ARG A 300 -12.68 3.20 -9.39
C ARG A 300 -12.48 1.76 -8.89
N ALA A 301 -13.55 1.05 -8.51
CA ALA A 301 -13.46 -0.36 -8.14
C ALA A 301 -12.99 -1.22 -9.33
N GLN A 302 -13.51 -0.97 -10.52
CA GLN A 302 -13.10 -1.65 -11.75
C GLN A 302 -11.61 -1.39 -12.07
N LEU A 303 -11.17 -0.14 -12.06
CA LEU A 303 -9.77 0.23 -12.32
C LEU A 303 -8.79 -0.41 -11.34
N ARG A 304 -9.15 -0.44 -10.05
CA ARG A 304 -8.34 -1.09 -9.01
C ARG A 304 -8.25 -2.60 -9.26
N ALA A 305 -9.38 -3.24 -9.61
CA ALA A 305 -9.41 -4.66 -9.94
C ALA A 305 -8.55 -5.01 -11.16
N GLU A 306 -8.57 -4.17 -12.19
CA GLU A 306 -7.73 -4.30 -13.39
C GLU A 306 -6.23 -4.18 -13.07
N LEU A 307 -5.86 -3.27 -12.16
CA LEU A 307 -4.48 -3.15 -11.68
C LEU A 307 -4.09 -4.36 -10.81
N ASP A 308 -4.96 -4.81 -9.91
CA ASP A 308 -4.72 -5.99 -9.07
C ASP A 308 -4.51 -7.27 -9.90
N ALA A 309 -5.32 -7.48 -10.94
CA ALA A 309 -5.16 -8.58 -11.88
C ALA A 309 -3.86 -8.47 -12.70
N CYS A 310 -3.52 -7.27 -13.18
CA CYS A 310 -2.26 -7.01 -13.87
C CYS A 310 -1.05 -7.35 -12.99
N TYR A 311 -1.00 -6.83 -11.75
CA TYR A 311 0.08 -7.13 -10.82
C TYR A 311 0.12 -8.60 -10.44
N ALA A 312 -1.03 -9.26 -10.25
CA ALA A 312 -1.06 -10.69 -10.00
C ALA A 312 -0.34 -11.48 -11.12
N ARG A 313 -0.55 -11.12 -12.40
CA ARG A 313 0.19 -11.71 -13.53
C ARG A 313 1.67 -11.35 -13.52
N LEU A 314 2.03 -10.10 -13.23
CA LEU A 314 3.44 -9.67 -13.12
C LEU A 314 4.19 -10.45 -12.04
N TYR A 315 3.53 -10.74 -10.92
CA TYR A 315 4.03 -11.58 -9.84
C TYR A 315 4.05 -13.09 -10.18
N GLY A 316 3.59 -13.47 -11.38
CA GLY A 316 3.56 -14.85 -11.84
C GLY A 316 2.52 -15.72 -11.14
N LEU A 317 1.50 -15.12 -10.54
CA LEU A 317 0.42 -15.86 -9.90
C LEU A 317 -0.36 -16.69 -10.93
N THR A 318 -1.05 -17.73 -10.46
CA THR A 318 -2.15 -18.34 -11.21
C THR A 318 -3.48 -17.76 -10.75
N ARG A 319 -4.55 -18.00 -11.52
CA ARG A 319 -5.91 -17.61 -11.14
C ARG A 319 -6.30 -18.15 -9.77
N ASP A 320 -5.99 -19.41 -9.47
CA ASP A 320 -6.32 -20.05 -8.18
C ASP A 320 -5.45 -19.56 -7.03
N GLU A 321 -4.20 -19.16 -7.28
CA GLU A 321 -3.38 -18.50 -6.27
C GLU A 321 -3.90 -17.09 -5.96
N LEU A 322 -4.38 -16.36 -6.97
CA LEU A 322 -5.04 -15.07 -6.78
C LEU A 322 -6.34 -15.22 -5.97
N ARG A 323 -7.16 -16.23 -6.29
CA ARG A 323 -8.34 -16.60 -5.47
C ARG A 323 -7.95 -16.88 -4.03
N TYR A 324 -6.91 -17.67 -3.81
CA TYR A 324 -6.41 -17.97 -2.46
C TYR A 324 -5.93 -16.70 -1.73
N ILE A 325 -5.27 -15.77 -2.41
CA ILE A 325 -4.86 -14.49 -1.80
C ILE A 325 -6.09 -13.69 -1.37
N LEU A 326 -7.14 -13.64 -2.19
CA LEU A 326 -8.37 -12.89 -1.91
C LEU A 326 -9.19 -13.51 -0.79
N ASP A 327 -9.37 -14.83 -0.85
CA ASP A 327 -10.09 -15.64 0.12
C ASP A 327 -9.51 -17.08 0.19
N PRO A 328 -8.69 -17.39 1.21
CA PRO A 328 -8.19 -18.74 1.45
C PRO A 328 -9.30 -19.77 1.71
N ALA A 329 -10.41 -19.37 2.33
CA ALA A 329 -11.47 -20.27 2.76
C ALA A 329 -12.33 -20.76 1.58
N ASP A 330 -12.59 -19.91 0.57
CA ASP A 330 -13.21 -20.30 -0.70
C ASP A 330 -12.42 -21.41 -1.43
N VAL A 331 -11.09 -21.39 -1.31
CA VAL A 331 -10.22 -22.35 -2.02
C VAL A 331 -9.95 -23.62 -1.23
N LEU A 332 -9.74 -23.52 0.09
CA LEU A 332 -9.25 -24.62 0.92
C LEU A 332 -10.21 -25.07 2.02
N GLY A 333 -11.39 -24.47 2.11
CA GLY A 333 -12.40 -24.75 3.12
C GLY A 333 -12.30 -23.84 4.35
N ALA A 334 -13.43 -23.68 5.04
CA ALA A 334 -13.57 -22.80 6.20
C ALA A 334 -12.72 -23.19 7.41
N ASP A 335 -12.19 -24.41 7.46
CA ASP A 335 -11.30 -24.89 8.52
C ASP A 335 -9.81 -24.59 8.26
N TYR A 336 -9.49 -23.96 7.12
CA TYR A 336 -8.11 -23.61 6.78
C TYR A 336 -7.53 -22.55 7.74
N PRO A 337 -6.26 -22.66 8.18
CA PRO A 337 -5.73 -21.83 9.27
C PRO A 337 -5.37 -20.38 8.89
N SER A 338 -5.64 -19.95 7.65
CA SER A 338 -5.27 -18.63 7.14
C SER A 338 -6.47 -17.81 6.70
N GLU A 339 -6.39 -16.50 6.94
CA GLU A 339 -7.33 -15.47 6.51
C GLU A 339 -6.52 -14.26 6.04
N THR A 340 -6.87 -13.66 4.90
CA THR A 340 -6.14 -12.51 4.33
C THR A 340 -6.96 -11.23 4.37
N PHE A 341 -8.05 -11.16 3.61
CA PHE A 341 -8.85 -9.94 3.42
C PHE A 341 -10.25 -10.02 4.03
N ARG A 342 -10.43 -10.83 5.09
CA ARG A 342 -11.73 -11.05 5.75
C ARG A 342 -12.51 -9.77 6.10
N VAL A 343 -11.82 -8.70 6.51
CA VAL A 343 -12.49 -7.43 6.83
C VAL A 343 -13.04 -6.75 5.57
N LEU A 344 -12.28 -6.78 4.47
CA LEU A 344 -12.71 -6.26 3.18
C LEU A 344 -13.93 -7.05 2.69
N GLU A 345 -13.82 -8.38 2.66
CA GLU A 345 -14.90 -9.29 2.31
C GLU A 345 -16.17 -8.99 3.11
N LYS A 346 -16.10 -9.00 4.44
CA LYS A 346 -17.25 -8.74 5.31
C LYS A 346 -17.88 -7.36 5.08
N ASN A 347 -17.08 -6.34 4.81
CA ASN A 347 -17.59 -5.01 4.52
C ASN A 347 -18.29 -4.97 3.15
N GLU A 348 -17.71 -5.62 2.13
CA GLU A 348 -18.32 -5.68 0.80
C GLU A 348 -19.57 -6.57 0.77
N GLU A 349 -19.62 -7.67 1.51
CA GLU A 349 -20.84 -8.46 1.69
C GLU A 349 -21.96 -7.62 2.32
N ARG A 350 -21.64 -6.79 3.31
CA ARG A 350 -22.61 -5.87 3.91
C ARG A 350 -23.09 -4.80 2.93
N ASP A 351 -22.17 -4.19 2.20
CA ASP A 351 -22.45 -2.99 1.41
C ASP A 351 -22.94 -3.30 -0.01
N PHE A 352 -22.57 -4.46 -0.56
CA PHE A 352 -22.84 -4.88 -1.94
C PHE A 352 -23.52 -6.24 -2.06
N SER A 353 -23.72 -6.98 -0.96
CA SER A 353 -24.26 -8.35 -0.97
C SER A 353 -23.40 -9.36 -1.77
N GLU A 354 -22.13 -9.03 -2.00
CA GLU A 354 -21.14 -9.89 -2.66
C GLU A 354 -19.73 -9.52 -2.22
N TYR A 355 -18.77 -10.44 -2.32
CA TYR A 355 -17.34 -10.09 -2.25
C TYR A 355 -16.90 -9.44 -3.57
N ARG A 356 -17.30 -8.18 -3.74
CA ARG A 356 -17.19 -7.41 -4.99
C ARG A 356 -15.76 -7.35 -5.52
N THR A 357 -14.77 -7.11 -4.66
CA THR A 357 -13.35 -7.07 -5.05
C THR A 357 -12.92 -8.41 -5.65
N GLN A 358 -13.27 -9.54 -5.04
CA GLN A 358 -12.92 -10.85 -5.56
C GLN A 358 -13.53 -11.07 -6.95
N ARG A 359 -14.83 -10.81 -7.13
CA ARG A 359 -15.50 -10.92 -8.43
C ARG A 359 -14.84 -10.07 -9.51
N LEU A 360 -14.59 -8.78 -9.22
CA LEU A 360 -14.03 -7.84 -10.19
C LEU A 360 -12.58 -8.20 -10.56
N VAL A 361 -11.75 -8.57 -9.58
CA VAL A 361 -10.35 -8.93 -9.80
C VAL A 361 -10.25 -10.20 -10.66
N LEU A 362 -11.09 -11.20 -10.41
CA LEU A 362 -11.12 -12.42 -11.21
C LEU A 362 -11.70 -12.19 -12.61
N ALA A 363 -12.71 -11.33 -12.75
CA ALA A 363 -13.22 -10.95 -14.06
C ALA A 363 -12.16 -10.20 -14.88
N ALA A 364 -11.39 -9.30 -14.26
CA ALA A 364 -10.29 -8.60 -14.92
C ALA A 364 -9.14 -9.56 -15.28
N TRP A 365 -8.86 -10.56 -14.44
CA TRP A 365 -7.92 -11.63 -14.76
C TRP A 365 -8.35 -12.38 -16.02
N ASP A 366 -9.61 -12.83 -16.07
CA ASP A 366 -10.16 -13.60 -17.18
C ASP A 366 -10.15 -12.79 -18.48
N ALA A 367 -10.45 -11.49 -18.41
CA ALA A 367 -10.39 -10.57 -19.55
C ALA A 367 -8.95 -10.36 -20.05
N LEU A 368 -7.97 -10.27 -19.15
CA LEU A 368 -6.54 -10.19 -19.50
C LEU A 368 -6.01 -11.48 -20.14
N GLU A 369 -6.52 -12.65 -19.73
CA GLU A 369 -6.17 -13.94 -20.32
C GLU A 369 -6.74 -14.10 -21.73
N GLN A 370 -7.95 -13.57 -21.96
CA GLN A 370 -8.62 -13.58 -23.26
C GLN A 370 -8.16 -12.48 -24.22
N GLY A 371 -7.30 -11.55 -23.78
CA GLY A 371 -6.88 -10.39 -24.57
C GLY A 371 -7.99 -9.35 -24.79
N ALA A 372 -9.04 -9.39 -23.96
CA ALA A 372 -10.15 -8.42 -23.97
C ALA A 372 -9.79 -7.11 -23.25
N LEU A 373 -8.74 -7.14 -22.43
CA LEU A 373 -8.07 -5.96 -21.90
C LEU A 373 -6.70 -5.81 -22.58
N PRO A 374 -6.30 -4.57 -22.93
CA PRO A 374 -5.10 -4.28 -23.69
C PRO A 374 -3.80 -4.68 -22.99
#